data_AF-A0AAD6VJ53-F1
#
_entry.id   AF-A0AAD6VJ53-F1
#
_cell.length_a   1.000
_cell.length_b   1.000
_cell.length_c   1.000
_cell.angle_alpha   90.00
_cell.angle_beta   90.00
_cell.angle_gamma   90.00
#
_symmetry.space_group_name_H-M   'P 1'
#
loop_
_entity.id
_entity.type
_entity.pdbx_description
1 polymer ?
#
loop_
_entity_poly.entity_id
_entity_poly.type
_entity_poly.pdbx_seq_one_letter_code
_entity_poly.pdbx_strand_id
1 'polypeptide(L)'
;MTPTRGLMREGPGVEPVFHAFVHRVLFVQPIAGSNVTYIVDTGDGTGLVRPMLLADGGIVEGASPTEQHRLTLTARADSSLESSPNSPTAQKFEWRLESLHAAKDAGRPPTARVMYSFIEDEFFDEDPRGLFWENVVCIRSFFMSDDEARSVDPSVDPAALTPLTRYLGRLTMAGSTVRRYVGMHTTVLREMKTEEERAEALREFFGISIPQEDLEFIRGRGAELVQS
;
A
#
# COMPACT_ATOMS: atom_id res chain seq x y z
N MET A 1 24.12 8.72 18.25
CA MET A 1 23.14 7.64 18.48
C MET A 1 22.51 7.32 17.15
N THR A 2 22.98 6.25 16.52
CA THR A 2 22.51 5.82 15.20
C THR A 2 21.21 5.04 15.40
N PRO A 3 20.08 5.45 14.82
CA PRO A 3 18.88 4.62 14.86
C PRO A 3 19.17 3.40 13.99
N THR A 4 19.26 2.24 14.63
CA THR A 4 19.39 0.94 13.98
C THR A 4 18.21 0.78 13.02
N ARG A 5 18.49 0.59 11.72
CA ARG A 5 17.51 0.25 10.68
C ARG A 5 16.59 -0.85 11.19
N GLY A 6 15.35 -0.47 11.52
CA GLY A 6 14.27 -1.42 11.66
C GLY A 6 13.96 -1.96 10.28
N LEU A 7 14.49 -3.14 9.94
CA LEU A 7 13.67 -4.10 9.21
C LEU A 7 12.34 -4.13 9.98
N MET A 8 11.27 -3.59 9.39
CA MET A 8 9.94 -3.65 10.00
C MET A 8 9.75 -5.10 10.45
N ARG A 9 9.55 -5.32 11.75
CA ARG A 9 9.17 -6.63 12.27
C ARG A 9 7.74 -6.87 11.78
N GLU A 10 7.61 -7.34 10.55
CA GLU A 10 6.32 -7.63 9.96
C GLU A 10 5.91 -9.04 10.35
N GLY A 11 4.79 -9.16 11.08
CA GLY A 11 4.21 -10.43 11.46
C GLY A 11 2.82 -10.25 12.09
N PRO A 12 1.94 -11.26 12.00
CA PRO A 12 0.63 -11.21 12.64
C PRO A 12 0.80 -11.06 14.16
N GLY A 13 0.13 -10.05 14.75
CA GLY A 13 0.17 -9.78 16.19
C GLY A 13 1.25 -8.81 16.67
N VAL A 14 2.03 -8.19 15.77
CA VAL A 14 2.92 -7.08 16.14
C VAL A 14 2.09 -5.80 16.27
N GLU A 15 2.25 -5.07 17.37
CA GLU A 15 1.58 -3.78 17.54
C GLU A 15 2.02 -2.79 16.46
N PRO A 16 1.08 -2.05 15.83
CA PRO A 16 1.43 -1.04 14.84
C PRO A 16 2.31 0.06 15.46
N VAL A 17 3.40 0.41 14.79
CA VAL A 17 4.18 1.61 15.10
C VAL A 17 3.59 2.76 14.29
N PHE A 18 2.97 3.72 14.97
CA PHE A 18 2.38 4.88 14.32
C PHE A 18 3.46 5.91 13.98
N HIS A 19 3.43 6.40 12.75
CA HIS A 19 4.32 7.44 12.23
C HIS A 19 3.57 8.78 12.09
N ALA A 20 4.29 9.83 11.68
CA ALA A 20 3.67 11.11 11.32
C ALA A 20 2.68 10.94 10.15
N PHE A 21 1.84 11.96 9.91
CA PHE A 21 0.97 12.00 8.73
C PHE A 21 1.82 12.16 7.46
N VAL A 22 2.10 11.03 6.80
CA VAL A 22 2.99 10.96 5.63
C VAL A 22 2.33 10.38 4.39
N HIS A 23 1.10 9.87 4.54
CA HIS A 23 0.31 9.28 3.46
C HIS A 23 -0.96 10.11 3.23
N ARG A 24 -1.37 10.25 1.97
CA ARG A 24 -2.58 10.98 1.58
C ARG A 24 -3.54 10.01 0.91
N VAL A 25 -4.80 10.10 1.30
CA VAL A 25 -5.91 9.39 0.67
C VAL A 25 -6.93 10.41 0.18
N LEU A 26 -7.74 10.02 -0.80
CA LEU A 26 -8.78 10.87 -1.37
C LEU A 26 -10.15 10.42 -0.89
N PHE A 27 -10.99 11.36 -0.51
CA PHE A 27 -12.42 11.15 -0.32
C PHE A 27 -13.19 11.65 -1.53
N VAL A 28 -13.99 10.78 -2.13
CA VAL A 28 -14.67 11.04 -3.40
C VAL A 28 -16.16 10.84 -3.24
N GLN A 29 -16.95 11.84 -3.61
CA GLN A 29 -18.41 11.79 -3.67
C GLN A 29 -18.86 11.90 -5.14
N PRO A 30 -18.97 10.77 -5.86
CA PRO A 30 -19.17 10.80 -7.32
C PRO A 30 -20.62 11.10 -7.74
N ILE A 31 -21.58 11.04 -6.81
CA ILE A 31 -23.01 11.19 -7.10
C ILE A 31 -23.46 12.59 -6.68
N ALA A 32 -23.90 13.39 -7.64
CA ALA A 32 -24.41 14.73 -7.37
C ALA A 32 -25.59 14.71 -6.38
N GLY A 33 -25.51 15.55 -5.34
CA GLY A 33 -26.54 15.64 -4.30
C GLY A 33 -26.55 14.50 -3.29
N SER A 34 -25.56 13.60 -3.34
CA SER A 34 -25.38 12.51 -2.37
C SER A 34 -24.17 12.80 -1.47
N ASN A 35 -24.24 12.37 -0.21
CA ASN A 35 -23.13 12.38 0.73
C ASN A 35 -22.42 11.01 0.83
N VAL A 36 -22.69 10.10 -0.11
CA VAL A 36 -22.00 8.80 -0.17
C VAL A 36 -20.54 9.03 -0.56
N THR A 37 -19.66 8.76 0.39
CA THR A 37 -18.21 8.98 0.25
C THR A 37 -17.48 7.66 0.04
N TYR A 38 -16.54 7.65 -0.90
CA TYR A 38 -15.60 6.56 -1.13
C TYR A 38 -14.19 7.01 -0.77
N ILE A 39 -13.40 6.12 -0.18
CA ILE A 39 -11.95 6.27 -0.10
C ILE A 39 -11.31 5.74 -1.39
N VAL A 40 -10.40 6.53 -1.93
CA VAL A 40 -9.54 6.18 -3.06
C VAL A 40 -8.10 6.43 -2.64
N ASP A 41 -7.24 5.43 -2.83
CA ASP A 41 -5.82 5.54 -2.57
C ASP A 41 -5.03 5.11 -3.80
N THR A 42 -4.29 6.05 -4.37
CA THR A 42 -3.38 5.81 -5.49
C THR A 42 -1.91 6.07 -5.12
N GLY A 43 -1.63 6.33 -3.84
CA GLY A 43 -0.33 6.80 -3.34
C GLY A 43 0.46 5.76 -2.52
N ASP A 44 -0.21 4.81 -1.85
CA ASP A 44 0.47 3.78 -1.03
C ASP A 44 1.17 2.71 -1.90
N GLY A 45 0.75 2.61 -3.16
CA GLY A 45 1.28 1.69 -4.17
C GLY A 45 0.92 0.22 -3.94
N THR A 46 0.96 -0.29 -2.69
CA THR A 46 0.44 -1.63 -2.34
C THR A 46 -1.02 -1.63 -1.91
N GLY A 47 -1.60 -0.46 -1.66
CA GLY A 47 -2.96 -0.30 -1.17
C GLY A 47 -4.08 -0.63 -2.16
N LEU A 48 -5.16 0.13 -2.04
CA LEU A 48 -6.42 -0.09 -2.75
C LEU A 48 -6.24 -0.08 -4.28
N VAL A 49 -6.80 -1.08 -4.95
CA VAL A 49 -6.88 -1.13 -6.43
C VAL A 49 -8.24 -0.69 -6.97
N ARG A 50 -9.16 -0.36 -6.08
CA ARG A 50 -10.53 0.06 -6.38
C ARG A 50 -11.05 0.97 -5.29
N PRO A 51 -11.99 1.89 -5.59
CA PRO A 51 -12.67 2.68 -4.58
C PRO A 51 -13.35 1.79 -3.55
N MET A 52 -13.32 2.21 -2.29
CA MET A 52 -13.97 1.52 -1.18
C MET A 52 -14.94 2.47 -0.50
N LEU A 53 -16.14 2.00 -0.16
CA LEU A 53 -17.10 2.83 0.57
C LEU A 53 -16.51 3.21 1.94
N LEU A 54 -16.57 4.49 2.30
CA LEU A 54 -16.17 4.96 3.63
C LEU A 54 -17.24 4.55 4.66
N ALA A 55 -17.12 3.32 5.16
CA ALA A 55 -18.04 2.74 6.13
C ALA A 55 -17.30 1.75 7.03
N ASP A 56 -17.65 1.75 8.33
CA ASP A 56 -17.07 0.83 9.31
C ASP A 56 -17.44 -0.63 8.98
N GLY A 57 -16.46 -1.51 9.07
CA GLY A 57 -16.58 -2.93 8.71
C GLY A 57 -16.69 -3.19 7.20
N GLY A 58 -16.57 -2.17 6.35
CA GLY A 58 -16.57 -2.34 4.89
C GLY A 58 -15.43 -3.25 4.45
N ILE A 59 -15.68 -4.13 3.47
CA ILE A 59 -14.68 -5.03 2.89
C ILE A 59 -14.76 -4.97 1.37
N VAL A 60 -13.59 -4.89 0.72
CA VAL A 60 -13.46 -5.02 -0.73
C VAL A 60 -12.34 -5.99 -1.07
N GLU A 61 -12.45 -6.67 -2.21
CA GLU A 61 -11.34 -7.46 -2.75
C GLU A 61 -10.20 -6.52 -3.20
N GLY A 62 -8.96 -6.96 -2.97
CA GLY A 62 -7.74 -6.29 -3.42
C GLY A 62 -7.43 -6.60 -4.88
N ALA A 63 -6.15 -6.80 -5.17
CA ALA A 63 -5.67 -7.06 -6.53
C ALA A 63 -6.11 -8.44 -7.06
N SER A 64 -6.38 -9.39 -6.17
CA SER A 64 -6.84 -10.74 -6.48
C SER A 64 -7.63 -11.31 -5.30
N PRO A 65 -8.30 -12.47 -5.43
CA PRO A 65 -9.10 -13.05 -4.34
C PRO A 65 -8.29 -13.43 -3.09
N THR A 66 -6.95 -13.49 -3.20
CA THR A 66 -6.07 -13.79 -2.06
C THR A 66 -5.84 -12.60 -1.12
N GLU A 67 -6.30 -11.41 -1.50
CA GLU A 67 -6.13 -10.15 -0.78
C GLU A 67 -7.48 -9.46 -0.64
N GLN A 68 -7.82 -9.03 0.56
CA GLN A 68 -8.97 -8.18 0.84
C GLN A 68 -8.52 -6.96 1.64
N HIS A 69 -9.24 -5.86 1.49
CA HIS A 69 -9.07 -4.67 2.30
C HIS A 69 -10.30 -4.47 3.17
N ARG A 70 -10.06 -4.20 4.44
CA ARG A 70 -11.11 -3.89 5.41
C ARG A 70 -10.89 -2.50 5.97
N LEU A 71 -11.99 -1.77 6.14
CA LEU A 71 -12.00 -0.48 6.80
C LEU A 71 -12.64 -0.61 8.17
N THR A 72 -11.92 -0.17 9.20
CA THR A 72 -12.40 -0.23 10.60
C THR A 72 -12.32 1.17 11.21
N LEU A 73 -13.41 1.65 11.79
CA LEU A 73 -13.45 2.86 12.58
C LEU A 73 -13.16 2.49 14.04
N THR A 74 -12.07 3.01 14.59
CA THR A 74 -11.67 2.64 15.95
C THR A 74 -11.23 3.85 16.75
N ALA A 75 -11.49 3.78 18.04
CA ALA A 75 -10.84 4.65 19.00
C ALA A 75 -9.38 4.25 19.20
N ARG A 76 -8.52 5.24 19.49
CA ARG A 76 -7.15 5.01 19.93
C ARG A 76 -7.11 4.69 21.42
N ALA A 77 -6.90 3.43 21.77
CA ALA A 77 -6.78 3.00 23.16
C ALA A 77 -5.52 3.54 23.87
N ASP A 78 -4.48 3.88 23.10
CA ASP A 78 -3.22 4.47 23.55
C ASP A 78 -3.28 6.01 23.67
N SER A 79 -4.41 6.62 23.31
CA SER A 79 -4.60 8.06 23.43
C SER A 79 -4.58 8.48 24.90
N SER A 80 -3.61 9.33 25.26
CA SER A 80 -3.56 9.98 26.57
C SER A 80 -4.62 11.09 26.75
N LEU A 81 -5.30 11.48 25.67
CA LEU A 81 -6.50 12.30 25.72
C LEU A 81 -7.65 11.41 26.19
N GLU A 82 -7.81 11.33 27.50
CA GLU A 82 -8.88 10.61 28.17
C GLU A 82 -10.23 11.28 27.83
N SER A 83 -11.11 10.57 27.15
CA SER A 83 -12.53 10.91 27.15
C SER A 83 -13.08 10.45 28.50
N SER A 84 -12.93 11.27 29.55
CA SER A 84 -13.61 11.01 30.82
C SER A 84 -15.14 10.91 30.57
N PRO A 85 -15.91 10.19 31.39
CA PRO A 85 -17.37 10.07 31.23
C PRO A 85 -18.12 11.42 31.15
N ASN A 86 -17.49 12.50 31.61
CA ASN A 86 -18.01 13.87 31.60
C ASN A 86 -17.19 14.83 30.71
N SER A 87 -16.30 14.31 29.87
CA SER A 87 -15.53 15.13 28.94
C SER A 87 -16.46 15.63 27.82
N PRO A 88 -16.49 16.94 27.53
CA PRO A 88 -17.24 17.46 26.39
C PRO A 88 -16.59 17.09 25.05
N THR A 89 -15.32 16.65 25.05
CA THR A 89 -14.59 16.18 23.88
C THR A 89 -14.79 14.67 23.71
N ALA A 90 -15.42 14.30 22.60
CA ALA A 90 -15.55 12.91 22.17
C ALA A 90 -14.18 12.25 21.98
N GLN A 91 -14.12 10.94 22.23
CA GLN A 91 -12.94 10.14 21.90
C GLN A 91 -12.60 10.33 20.42
N LYS A 92 -11.33 10.60 20.11
CA LYS A 92 -10.90 10.71 18.72
C LYS A 92 -10.93 9.33 18.07
N PHE A 93 -11.74 9.20 17.03
CA PHE A 93 -11.78 8.03 16.17
C PHE A 93 -10.81 8.21 15.01
N GLU A 94 -10.18 7.12 14.60
CA GLU A 94 -9.39 7.03 13.38
C GLU A 94 -9.91 5.87 12.54
N TRP A 95 -9.81 6.03 11.23
CA TRP A 95 -10.03 4.96 10.30
C TRP A 95 -8.75 4.15 10.16
N ARG A 96 -8.88 2.83 10.07
CA ARG A 96 -7.79 1.90 9.78
C ARG A 96 -8.08 1.16 8.49
N LEU A 97 -7.15 1.25 7.55
CA LEU A 97 -7.14 0.35 6.40
C LEU A 97 -6.32 -0.88 6.76
N GLU A 98 -6.94 -2.05 6.65
CA GLU A 98 -6.33 -3.33 6.96
C GLU A 98 -6.25 -4.18 5.69
N SER A 99 -5.09 -4.76 5.43
CA SER A 99 -4.92 -5.79 4.41
C SER A 99 -5.07 -7.17 5.05
N LEU A 100 -6.00 -7.95 4.50
CA LEU A 100 -6.31 -9.31 4.90
C LEU A 100 -5.83 -10.25 3.79
N HIS A 101 -4.88 -11.12 4.12
CA HIS A 101 -4.43 -12.16 3.18
C HIS A 101 -5.03 -13.50 3.56
N ALA A 102 -5.48 -14.25 2.55
CA ALA A 102 -5.89 -15.64 2.72
C ALA A 102 -4.77 -16.46 3.39
N ALA A 103 -5.12 -17.51 4.12
CA ALA A 103 -4.13 -18.38 4.73
C ALA A 103 -3.34 -19.13 3.64
N LYS A 104 -2.00 -19.12 3.71
CA LYS A 104 -1.16 -19.91 2.79
C LYS A 104 -1.38 -21.42 2.92
N ASP A 105 -1.78 -21.88 4.10
CA ASP A 105 -1.94 -23.29 4.45
C ASP A 105 -3.29 -23.53 5.13
N ALA A 106 -3.94 -24.66 4.81
CA ALA A 106 -5.16 -25.11 5.47
C ALA A 106 -4.89 -25.35 6.97
N GLY A 107 -5.22 -24.37 7.82
CA GLY A 107 -5.04 -24.43 9.27
C GLY A 107 -4.40 -23.20 9.89
N ARG A 108 -3.84 -22.27 9.11
CA ARG A 108 -3.38 -20.98 9.63
C ARG A 108 -4.51 -19.94 9.55
N PRO A 109 -4.71 -19.06 10.56
CA PRO A 109 -5.65 -17.97 10.42
C PRO A 109 -5.19 -17.00 9.31
N PRO A 110 -6.13 -16.34 8.61
CA PRO A 110 -5.83 -15.23 7.72
C PRO A 110 -4.95 -14.20 8.42
N THR A 111 -3.95 -13.67 7.73
CA THR A 111 -3.10 -12.63 8.29
C THR A 111 -3.72 -11.27 8.01
N ALA A 112 -4.13 -10.58 9.07
CA ALA A 112 -4.54 -9.18 9.02
C ALA A 112 -3.35 -8.29 9.38
N ARG A 113 -3.16 -7.22 8.61
CA ARG A 113 -2.16 -6.19 8.86
C ARG A 113 -2.79 -4.82 8.69
N VAL A 114 -2.63 -3.94 9.67
CA VAL A 114 -2.92 -2.52 9.50
C VAL A 114 -1.91 -1.94 8.52
N MET A 115 -2.40 -1.39 7.40
CA MET A 115 -1.56 -0.72 6.41
C MET A 115 -1.24 0.69 6.90
N TYR A 116 -2.28 1.46 7.19
CA TYR A 116 -2.17 2.80 7.74
C TYR A 116 -3.48 3.19 8.47
N SER A 117 -3.38 4.21 9.31
CA SER A 117 -4.53 4.92 9.88
C SER A 117 -4.66 6.30 9.25
N PHE A 118 -5.87 6.81 9.18
CA PHE A 118 -6.15 8.18 8.72
C PHE A 118 -7.34 8.79 9.46
N ILE A 119 -7.49 10.10 9.30
CA ILE A 119 -8.61 10.90 9.83
C ILE A 119 -9.31 11.60 8.67
N GLU A 120 -10.51 12.13 8.92
CA GLU A 120 -11.31 12.80 7.88
C GLU A 120 -10.96 14.28 7.67
N ASP A 121 -10.04 14.83 8.47
CA ASP A 121 -9.60 16.22 8.35
C ASP A 121 -9.03 16.49 6.94
N GLU A 122 -9.41 17.63 6.36
CA GLU A 122 -8.94 18.04 5.04
C GLU A 122 -7.50 18.56 5.10
N PHE A 123 -6.69 18.13 4.15
CA PHE A 123 -5.32 18.60 3.96
C PHE A 123 -5.17 19.26 2.58
N PHE A 124 -4.44 20.37 2.54
CA PHE A 124 -4.21 21.21 1.37
C PHE A 124 -2.75 21.18 0.93
N ASP A 125 -2.42 21.85 -0.18
CA ASP A 125 -1.07 21.81 -0.75
C ASP A 125 -0.02 22.48 0.15
N GLU A 126 -0.46 23.38 1.02
CA GLU A 126 0.35 24.05 2.03
C GLU A 126 0.73 23.13 3.20
N ASP A 127 0.03 22.00 3.37
CA ASP A 127 0.32 21.08 4.47
C ASP A 127 1.64 20.32 4.26
N PRO A 128 2.36 20.00 5.37
CA PRO A 128 3.67 19.37 5.31
C PRO A 128 3.67 18.11 4.42
N ARG A 129 4.60 18.06 3.47
CA ARG A 129 4.77 16.91 2.56
C ARG A 129 5.66 15.85 3.22
N GLY A 130 5.19 14.59 3.19
CA GLY A 130 5.80 13.42 3.81
C GLY A 130 7.07 12.88 3.13
N LEU A 131 7.62 11.81 3.73
CA LEU A 131 8.93 11.22 3.50
C LEU A 131 9.04 10.36 2.22
N PHE A 132 9.50 10.94 1.11
CA PHE A 132 10.09 10.18 -0.02
C PHE A 132 11.53 10.62 -0.33
N TRP A 133 12.28 11.04 0.69
CA TRP A 133 13.65 11.54 0.48
C TRP A 133 14.72 10.45 0.48
N GLU A 134 14.46 9.32 1.14
CA GLU A 134 15.49 8.32 1.43
C GLU A 134 15.38 7.05 0.59
N ASN A 135 14.28 6.83 -0.12
CA ASN A 135 14.05 5.59 -0.86
C ASN A 135 13.42 5.86 -2.22
N VAL A 136 13.87 5.11 -3.23
CA VAL A 136 13.15 4.97 -4.50
C VAL A 136 12.19 3.80 -4.36
N VAL A 137 10.89 4.09 -4.43
CA VAL A 137 9.83 3.10 -4.51
C VAL A 137 9.07 3.33 -5.79
N CYS A 138 8.92 2.29 -6.60
CA CYS A 138 8.12 2.36 -7.81
C CYS A 138 7.22 1.13 -7.86
N ILE A 139 5.92 1.35 -8.11
CA ILE A 139 4.94 0.27 -8.15
C ILE A 139 4.14 0.39 -9.44
N ARG A 140 3.92 -0.76 -10.07
CA ARG A 140 3.12 -0.87 -11.29
C ARG A 140 2.24 -2.10 -11.22
N SER A 141 0.93 -1.91 -11.38
CA SER A 141 -0.01 -3.00 -11.54
C SER A 141 -0.04 -3.50 -12.99
N PHE A 142 -0.31 -4.78 -13.17
CA PHE A 142 -0.51 -5.40 -14.49
C PHE A 142 -1.66 -6.40 -14.44
N PHE A 143 -2.36 -6.58 -15.54
CA PHE A 143 -3.35 -7.66 -15.66
C PHE A 143 -2.66 -9.02 -15.67
N MET A 144 -3.11 -9.92 -14.81
CA MET A 144 -2.61 -11.29 -14.80
C MET A 144 -2.93 -12.00 -16.12
N SER A 145 -2.04 -12.89 -16.55
CA SER A 145 -2.35 -13.85 -17.61
C SER A 145 -3.44 -14.82 -17.16
N ASP A 146 -4.04 -15.55 -18.11
CA ASP A 146 -5.11 -16.50 -17.81
C ASP A 146 -4.60 -17.65 -16.91
N ASP A 147 -3.36 -18.09 -17.12
CA ASP A 147 -2.72 -19.11 -16.30
C ASP A 147 -2.40 -18.58 -14.89
N GLU A 148 -1.93 -17.34 -14.79
CA GLU A 148 -1.74 -16.67 -13.49
C GLU A 148 -3.08 -16.53 -12.75
N ALA A 149 -4.14 -16.10 -13.43
CA ALA A 149 -5.47 -15.97 -12.83
C ALA A 149 -5.98 -17.32 -12.30
N ARG A 150 -5.84 -18.41 -13.06
CA ARG A 150 -6.19 -19.76 -12.62
C ARG A 150 -5.33 -20.27 -11.46
N SER A 151 -4.08 -19.82 -11.38
CA SER A 151 -3.20 -20.20 -10.27
C SER A 151 -3.65 -19.57 -8.94
N VAL A 152 -4.28 -18.39 -8.97
CA VAL A 152 -4.81 -17.72 -7.78
C VAL A 152 -6.25 -18.12 -7.46
N ASP A 153 -7.06 -18.36 -8.49
CA ASP A 153 -8.43 -18.85 -8.36
C ASP A 153 -8.68 -19.95 -9.41
N PRO A 154 -8.57 -21.23 -9.03
CA PRO A 154 -8.81 -22.36 -9.95
C PRO A 154 -10.24 -22.42 -10.51
N SER A 155 -11.19 -21.71 -9.91
CA SER A 155 -12.59 -21.68 -10.34
C SER A 155 -12.89 -20.56 -11.35
N VAL A 156 -11.94 -19.65 -11.57
CA VAL A 156 -12.13 -18.51 -12.47
C VAL A 156 -12.26 -18.99 -13.91
N ASP A 157 -13.23 -18.42 -14.63
CA ASP A 157 -13.28 -18.49 -16.09
C ASP A 157 -12.64 -17.22 -16.67
N PRO A 158 -11.40 -17.29 -17.23
CA PRO A 158 -10.73 -16.12 -17.78
C PRO A 158 -11.51 -15.45 -18.91
N ALA A 159 -12.34 -16.19 -19.65
CA ALA A 159 -13.15 -15.65 -20.74
C ALA A 159 -14.27 -14.74 -20.24
N ALA A 160 -14.68 -14.87 -18.98
CA ALA A 160 -15.69 -14.03 -18.34
C ALA A 160 -15.11 -12.77 -17.66
N LEU A 161 -13.78 -12.63 -17.60
CA LEU A 161 -13.13 -11.49 -16.94
C LEU A 161 -13.19 -10.23 -17.82
N THR A 162 -13.63 -9.13 -17.22
CA THR A 162 -13.62 -7.78 -17.82
C THR A 162 -12.47 -6.97 -17.23
N PRO A 163 -12.07 -5.82 -17.82
CA PRO A 163 -11.07 -4.95 -17.20
C PRO A 163 -11.38 -4.54 -15.75
N LEU A 164 -12.66 -4.56 -15.33
CA LEU A 164 -13.08 -4.22 -13.97
C LEU A 164 -13.06 -5.41 -13.00
N THR A 165 -13.06 -6.64 -13.52
CA THR A 165 -13.12 -7.88 -12.72
C THR A 165 -11.86 -8.72 -12.85
N ARG A 166 -10.95 -8.35 -13.74
CA ARG A 166 -9.69 -9.06 -13.98
C ARG A 166 -8.72 -8.86 -12.83
N TYR A 167 -8.08 -9.95 -12.41
CA TYR A 167 -7.07 -9.90 -11.37
C TYR A 167 -5.81 -9.18 -11.82
N LEU A 168 -5.19 -8.50 -10.86
CA LEU A 168 -4.01 -7.69 -11.03
C LEU A 168 -2.84 -8.32 -10.27
N GLY A 169 -1.70 -8.44 -10.94
CA GLY A 169 -0.41 -8.60 -10.27
C GLY A 169 0.25 -7.24 -10.03
N ARG A 170 1.29 -7.21 -9.21
CA ARG A 170 2.07 -6.00 -8.92
C ARG A 170 3.55 -6.21 -9.22
N LEU A 171 4.20 -5.21 -9.80
CA LEU A 171 5.64 -5.04 -9.80
C LEU A 171 5.98 -3.98 -8.77
N THR A 172 6.96 -4.25 -7.92
CA THR A 172 7.47 -3.30 -6.93
C THR A 172 8.99 -3.23 -7.05
N MET A 173 9.51 -2.03 -7.25
CA MET A 173 10.90 -1.70 -7.00
C MET A 173 10.96 -1.05 -5.62
N ALA A 174 11.78 -1.60 -4.74
CA ALA A 174 12.09 -0.99 -3.45
C ALA A 174 13.59 -1.15 -3.20
N GLY A 175 14.30 -0.02 -3.09
CA GLY A 175 15.75 -0.02 -2.94
C GLY A 175 16.45 -0.68 -4.14
N SER A 176 17.21 -1.74 -3.88
CA SER A 176 18.01 -2.48 -4.85
C SER A 176 17.31 -3.68 -5.48
N THR A 177 16.01 -3.89 -5.26
CA THR A 177 15.32 -5.09 -5.76
C THR A 177 14.03 -4.76 -6.52
N VAL A 178 13.84 -5.43 -7.66
CA VAL A 178 12.56 -5.52 -8.35
C VAL A 178 11.89 -6.85 -8.03
N ARG A 179 10.65 -6.80 -7.55
CA ARG A 179 9.83 -7.97 -7.21
C ARG A 179 8.54 -7.97 -8.02
N ARG A 180 8.08 -9.17 -8.37
CA ARG A 180 6.78 -9.45 -8.97
C ARG A 180 5.91 -10.20 -7.98
N TYR A 181 4.66 -9.77 -7.86
CA TYR A 181 3.65 -10.34 -6.98
C TYR A 181 2.48 -10.85 -7.82
N VAL A 182 2.16 -12.13 -7.67
CA VAL A 182 1.00 -12.79 -8.27
C VAL A 182 0.30 -13.56 -7.16
N GLY A 183 -0.83 -13.04 -6.69
CA GLY A 183 -1.50 -13.53 -5.50
C GLY A 183 -0.58 -13.54 -4.29
N MET A 184 -0.38 -14.72 -3.71
CA MET A 184 0.47 -14.93 -2.53
C MET A 184 1.95 -15.20 -2.87
N HIS A 185 2.28 -15.28 -4.17
CA HIS A 185 3.62 -15.60 -4.65
C HIS A 185 4.40 -14.32 -4.95
N THR A 186 5.62 -14.26 -4.42
CA THR A 186 6.58 -13.18 -4.69
C THR A 186 7.80 -13.78 -5.39
N THR A 187 8.22 -13.16 -6.50
CA THR A 187 9.43 -13.53 -7.23
C THR A 187 10.33 -12.31 -7.34
N VAL A 188 11.61 -12.45 -7.01
CA VAL A 188 12.63 -11.43 -7.28
C VAL A 188 12.99 -11.51 -8.76
N LEU A 189 12.78 -10.42 -9.51
CA LEU A 189 13.08 -10.35 -10.94
C LEU A 189 14.49 -9.81 -11.20
N ARG A 190 14.96 -8.88 -10.37
CA ARG A 190 16.28 -8.25 -10.51
C ARG A 190 16.79 -7.73 -9.18
N GLU A 191 18.08 -7.93 -8.94
CA GLU A 191 18.86 -7.20 -7.94
C GLU A 191 19.75 -6.20 -8.67
N MET A 192 19.91 -5.02 -8.09
CA MET A 192 20.62 -3.88 -8.67
C MET A 192 21.67 -3.41 -7.67
N LYS A 193 22.89 -3.13 -8.14
CA LYS A 193 24.03 -2.72 -7.33
C LYS A 193 24.51 -1.30 -7.65
N THR A 194 24.01 -0.73 -8.74
CA THR A 194 24.37 0.61 -9.19
C THR A 194 23.14 1.43 -9.56
N GLU A 195 23.32 2.74 -9.66
CA GLU A 195 22.30 3.68 -10.11
C GLU A 195 21.93 3.47 -11.57
N GLU A 196 22.91 3.12 -12.41
CA GLU A 196 22.69 2.80 -13.82
C GLU A 196 21.81 1.55 -13.98
N GLU A 197 22.09 0.48 -13.22
CA GLU A 197 21.26 -0.73 -13.21
C GLU A 197 19.83 -0.42 -12.72
N ARG A 198 19.68 0.52 -11.79
CA ARG A 198 18.38 0.96 -11.30
C ARG A 198 17.60 1.76 -12.33
N ALA A 199 18.26 2.68 -13.04
CA ALA A 199 17.66 3.42 -14.14
C ALA A 199 17.23 2.47 -15.28
N GLU A 200 18.05 1.47 -15.61
CA GLU A 200 17.70 0.45 -16.59
C GLU A 200 16.48 -0.38 -16.16
N ALA A 201 16.41 -0.77 -14.89
CA ALA A 201 15.28 -1.50 -14.35
C ALA A 201 13.99 -0.66 -14.31
N LEU A 202 14.07 0.63 -13.99
CA LEU A 202 12.94 1.56 -14.07
C LEU A 202 12.39 1.63 -15.49
N ARG A 203 13.26 1.69 -16.50
CA ARG A 203 12.85 1.70 -17.90
C ARG A 203 12.21 0.38 -18.30
N GLU A 204 12.85 -0.74 -18.00
CA GLU A 204 12.42 -2.06 -18.44
C GLU A 204 11.10 -2.52 -17.79
N PHE A 205 10.98 -2.39 -16.47
CA PHE A 205 9.84 -2.94 -15.73
C PHE A 205 8.71 -1.92 -15.54
N PHE A 206 9.05 -0.62 -15.43
CA PHE A 206 8.10 0.43 -15.08
C PHE A 206 7.84 1.43 -16.22
N GLY A 207 8.60 1.37 -17.31
CA GLY A 207 8.45 2.29 -18.45
C GLY A 207 8.93 3.70 -18.15
N ILE A 208 9.73 3.89 -17.08
CA ILE A 208 10.24 5.20 -16.66
C ILE A 208 11.66 5.35 -17.19
N SER A 209 11.87 6.30 -18.10
CA SER A 209 13.20 6.60 -18.64
C SER A 209 13.80 7.78 -17.89
N ILE A 210 14.95 7.58 -17.28
CA ILE A 210 15.74 8.64 -16.64
C ILE A 210 16.94 8.94 -17.54
N PRO A 211 17.13 10.18 -18.01
CA PRO A 211 18.33 10.60 -18.73
C PRO A 211 19.60 10.34 -17.92
N GLN A 212 20.71 10.02 -18.60
CA GLN A 212 21.97 9.65 -17.92
C GLN A 212 22.53 10.84 -17.11
N GLU A 213 22.37 12.05 -17.64
CA GLU A 213 22.73 13.30 -16.98
C GLU A 213 21.99 13.48 -15.64
N ASP A 214 20.73 13.05 -15.54
CA ASP A 214 19.91 13.22 -14.33
C ASP A 214 20.34 12.28 -13.19
N LEU A 215 21.12 11.24 -13.48
CA LEU A 215 21.65 10.34 -12.45
C LEU A 215 22.64 11.06 -11.52
N GLU A 216 23.21 12.20 -11.93
CA GLU A 216 24.08 12.96 -11.04
C GLU A 216 23.33 13.55 -9.83
N PHE A 217 22.01 13.79 -9.94
CA PHE A 217 21.21 14.41 -8.89
C PHE A 217 20.91 13.49 -7.69
N ILE A 218 21.08 12.17 -7.85
CA ILE A 218 20.92 11.22 -6.74
C ILE A 218 22.21 11.04 -5.93
N ARG A 219 23.36 11.47 -6.46
CA ARG A 219 24.66 11.28 -5.81
C ARG A 219 24.71 11.92 -4.42
N GLY A 220 25.18 11.14 -3.44
CA GLY A 220 25.28 11.53 -2.05
C GLY A 220 23.94 11.53 -1.28
N ARG A 221 22.82 11.16 -1.92
CA ARG A 221 21.52 11.06 -1.23
C ARG A 221 21.38 9.72 -0.52
N GLY A 222 20.54 9.67 0.51
CA GLY A 222 20.23 8.44 1.25
C GLY A 222 19.86 7.27 0.33
N ALA A 223 19.05 7.52 -0.69
CA ALA A 223 18.60 6.50 -1.64
C ALA A 223 19.72 5.85 -2.49
N GLU A 224 20.85 6.54 -2.70
CA GLU A 224 22.03 5.96 -3.34
C GLU A 224 22.84 5.13 -2.32
N LEU A 225 23.03 5.69 -1.12
CA LEU A 225 23.88 5.08 -0.08
C LEU A 225 23.25 3.86 0.59
N VAL A 226 21.91 3.73 0.50
CA VAL A 226 21.14 2.63 1.12
C VAL A 226 21.32 1.29 0.40
N GLN A 227 21.99 1.25 -0.76
CA GLN A 227 22.17 0.07 -1.62
C GLN A 227 23.01 -1.08 -1.00
N SER A 228 23.56 -0.94 0.21
CA SER A 228 24.29 -1.99 0.97
C SER A 228 23.46 -2.69 2.05
#